data_AF-A0A1T4ZVV5-F1
#
_entry.id   AF-A0A1T4ZVV5-F1
#
_cell.length_a   1.000
_cell.length_b   1.000
_cell.length_c   1.000
_cell.angle_alpha   90.00
_cell.angle_beta   90.00
_cell.angle_gamma   90.00
#
_symmetry.space_group_name_H-M   'P 1'
#
loop_
_entity.id
_entity.type
_entity.pdbx_description
1 polymer ?
#
loop_
_entity_poly.entity_id
_entity_poly.type
_entity_poly.pdbx_seq_one_letter_code
_entity_poly.pdbx_strand_id
1 'polypeptide(L)'
;MKIIILIIGIMVSTIGFAQNQISGFYSLSGFDGNVDCNIFLYKNGSYFLELSENVTDDIVESLALSYGKFSLTNNEVTLIDKIHNYKMRLVLENKTLKVKQAFSFLINKRFFLHDNSIIDETEFISPNINAFMLQKERKSYNISHNKLIPLCLGVYEDGQGYKLSIQQNNKYKLEFKNIVLSEGKWCRNTNELELKDINLRCSFYLLINNKKLVSKLLPGEYKSCSLIYK
;
A
#
# COMPACT_ATOMS: atom_id res chain seq x y z
N MET A 1 19.66 8.33 -36.85
CA MET A 1 19.44 9.01 -35.55
C MET A 1 18.21 9.91 -35.49
N LYS A 2 17.84 10.70 -36.53
CA LYS A 2 16.68 11.61 -36.48
C LYS A 2 15.31 10.93 -36.31
N ILE A 3 15.10 9.75 -36.92
CA ILE A 3 13.82 9.01 -36.85
C ILE A 3 13.55 8.46 -35.44
N ILE A 4 14.58 7.97 -34.75
CA ILE A 4 14.45 7.43 -33.39
C ILE A 4 14.06 8.53 -32.39
N ILE A 5 14.65 9.73 -32.52
CA ILE A 5 14.34 10.88 -31.65
C ILE A 5 12.89 11.34 -31.84
N LEU A 6 12.38 11.35 -33.08
CA LEU A 6 10.99 11.73 -33.38
C LEU A 6 9.99 10.72 -32.80
N ILE A 7 10.26 9.42 -32.93
CA ILE A 7 9.41 8.35 -32.37
C ILE A 7 9.37 8.43 -30.84
N ILE A 8 10.52 8.65 -30.19
CA ILE A 8 10.60 8.83 -28.73
C ILE A 8 9.80 10.08 -28.31
N GLY A 9 9.91 11.19 -29.04
CA GLY A 9 9.17 12.42 -28.74
C GLY A 9 7.64 12.25 -28.80
N ILE A 10 7.12 11.53 -29.80
CA ILE A 10 5.69 11.26 -29.96
C ILE A 10 5.18 10.30 -28.86
N MET A 11 5.96 9.29 -28.49
CA MET A 11 5.59 8.38 -27.39
C MET A 11 5.56 9.11 -26.04
N VAL A 12 6.53 9.98 -25.78
CA VAL A 12 6.57 10.76 -24.52
C VAL A 12 5.40 11.74 -24.44
N SER A 13 5.04 12.41 -25.54
CA SER A 13 3.91 13.35 -25.56
C SER A 13 2.56 12.66 -25.39
N THR A 14 2.36 11.49 -26.01
CA THR A 14 1.12 10.70 -25.86
C THR A 14 0.95 10.11 -24.46
N ILE A 15 2.04 9.67 -23.81
CA ILE A 15 2.03 9.22 -22.41
C ILE A 15 1.63 10.38 -21.48
N GLY A 16 2.26 11.55 -21.63
CA GLY A 16 1.94 12.73 -20.81
C GLY A 16 0.50 13.20 -21.00
N PHE A 17 -0.01 13.17 -22.24
CA PHE A 17 -1.39 13.53 -22.53
C PHE A 17 -2.41 12.55 -21.92
N ALA A 18 -2.15 11.24 -22.01
CA ALA A 18 -3.00 10.21 -21.42
C ALA A 18 -3.03 10.29 -19.88
N GLN A 19 -1.90 10.58 -19.24
CA GLN A 19 -1.84 10.79 -17.77
C GLN A 19 -2.65 12.01 -17.32
N ASN A 20 -2.59 13.10 -18.08
CA ASN A 20 -3.37 14.32 -17.78
C ASN A 20 -4.88 14.09 -17.84
N GLN A 21 -5.38 13.14 -18.66
CA GLN A 21 -6.81 12.87 -18.78
C GLN A 21 -7.41 12.16 -17.57
N ILE A 22 -6.60 11.42 -16.80
CA ILE A 22 -7.06 10.66 -15.65
C ILE A 22 -6.61 11.24 -14.32
N SER A 23 -5.82 12.32 -14.35
CA SER A 23 -5.40 13.03 -13.14
C SER A 23 -6.63 13.59 -12.42
N GLY A 24 -6.66 13.49 -11.08
CA GLY A 24 -7.79 13.92 -10.27
C GLY A 24 -7.92 13.15 -8.95
N PHE A 25 -8.99 13.45 -8.22
CA PHE A 25 -9.34 12.84 -6.95
C PHE A 25 -10.48 11.84 -7.13
N TYR A 26 -10.20 10.57 -6.81
CA TYR A 26 -11.15 9.49 -6.86
C TYR A 26 -11.40 8.94 -5.47
N SER A 27 -12.65 8.75 -5.09
CA SER A 27 -13.02 8.28 -3.77
C SER A 27 -13.93 7.05 -3.83
N LEU A 28 -13.74 6.18 -2.85
CA LEU A 28 -14.68 5.14 -2.43
C LEU A 28 -15.21 5.58 -1.07
N SER A 29 -16.24 6.43 -1.08
CA SER A 29 -16.75 7.09 0.12
C SER A 29 -17.63 6.16 0.98
N GLY A 30 -17.49 6.27 2.30
CA GLY A 30 -18.31 5.58 3.31
C GLY A 30 -18.31 4.06 3.18
N PHE A 31 -17.21 3.47 2.71
CA PHE A 31 -17.19 2.03 2.39
C PHE A 31 -17.16 1.16 3.65
N ASP A 32 -16.71 1.71 4.77
CA ASP A 32 -16.70 1.12 6.10
C ASP A 32 -17.13 2.17 7.14
N GLY A 33 -18.39 2.61 7.04
CA GLY A 33 -18.95 3.62 7.96
C GLY A 33 -18.45 5.03 7.65
N ASN A 34 -17.64 5.59 8.55
CA ASN A 34 -17.04 6.93 8.45
C ASN A 34 -15.66 6.94 7.76
N VAL A 35 -15.25 5.80 7.19
CA VAL A 35 -13.97 5.65 6.49
C VAL A 35 -14.17 5.71 4.98
N ASP A 36 -13.42 6.62 4.35
CA ASP A 36 -13.25 6.74 2.92
C ASP A 36 -11.93 6.10 2.49
N CYS A 37 -11.88 5.60 1.25
CA CYS A 37 -10.61 5.28 0.61
C CYS A 37 -10.43 6.18 -0.61
N ASN A 38 -9.28 6.86 -0.68
CA ASN A 38 -9.03 7.93 -1.62
C ASN A 38 -7.82 7.63 -2.49
N ILE A 39 -7.94 7.89 -3.79
CA ILE A 39 -6.84 7.85 -4.76
C ILE A 39 -6.68 9.23 -5.38
N PHE A 40 -5.47 9.77 -5.22
CA PHE A 40 -5.03 11.00 -5.88
C PHE A 40 -4.10 10.61 -7.03
N LEU A 41 -4.46 10.99 -8.25
CA LEU A 41 -3.62 10.83 -9.45
C LEU A 41 -3.12 12.20 -9.89
N TYR A 42 -1.82 12.45 -9.73
CA TYR A 42 -1.21 13.75 -10.00
C TYR A 42 -0.69 13.86 -11.45
N LYS A 43 -0.69 15.06 -12.03
CA LYS A 43 -0.25 15.29 -13.42
C LYS A 43 1.18 14.85 -13.72
N ASN A 44 2.06 14.85 -12.72
CA ASN A 44 3.44 14.41 -12.86
C ASN A 44 3.62 12.87 -12.86
N GLY A 45 2.51 12.14 -12.99
CA GLY A 45 2.47 10.69 -13.02
C GLY A 45 2.66 10.04 -11.65
N SER A 46 2.61 10.79 -10.54
CA SER A 46 2.63 10.24 -9.18
C SER A 46 1.22 9.89 -8.70
N TYR A 47 1.09 8.96 -7.76
CA TYR A 47 -0.17 8.71 -7.08
C TYR A 47 0.00 8.63 -5.56
N PHE A 48 -1.11 8.83 -4.86
CA PHE A 48 -1.26 8.60 -3.43
C PHE A 48 -2.58 7.87 -3.16
N LEU A 49 -2.54 6.86 -2.29
CA LEU A 49 -3.68 6.07 -1.85
C LEU A 49 -3.72 6.08 -0.32
N GLU A 50 -4.86 6.45 0.26
CA GLU A 50 -5.05 6.53 1.70
C GLU A 50 -6.40 5.94 2.15
N LEU A 51 -6.48 5.65 3.46
CA LEU A 51 -7.73 5.61 4.20
C LEU A 51 -7.88 6.94 4.93
N SER A 52 -9.06 7.53 4.88
CA SER A 52 -9.41 8.77 5.56
C SER A 52 -10.62 8.50 6.45
N GLU A 53 -10.52 8.83 7.74
CA GLU A 53 -11.58 8.63 8.72
C GLU A 53 -12.00 9.96 9.32
N ASN A 54 -13.29 10.26 9.22
CA ASN A 54 -13.89 11.40 9.90
C ASN A 54 -14.13 11.03 11.36
N VAL A 55 -13.22 11.43 12.26
CA VAL A 55 -13.32 11.16 13.70
C VAL A 55 -14.34 12.10 14.35
N THR A 56 -14.35 13.35 13.91
CA THR A 56 -15.38 14.36 14.19
C THR A 56 -15.62 15.20 12.93
N ASP A 57 -16.57 16.12 12.97
CA ASP A 57 -16.84 17.02 11.83
C ASP A 57 -15.61 17.86 11.40
N ASP A 58 -14.67 18.10 12.32
CA ASP A 58 -13.49 18.93 12.10
C ASP A 58 -12.15 18.14 12.11
N ILE A 59 -12.18 16.84 12.43
CA ILE A 59 -10.97 16.02 12.59
C ILE A 59 -11.02 14.85 11.63
N VAL A 60 -10.07 14.84 10.69
CA VAL A 60 -9.83 13.75 9.75
C VAL A 60 -8.50 13.09 10.06
N GLU A 61 -8.54 11.79 10.36
CA GLU A 61 -7.33 10.96 10.45
C GLU A 61 -7.06 10.29 9.11
N SER A 62 -5.83 10.38 8.61
CA SER A 62 -5.42 9.70 7.38
C SER A 62 -4.34 8.65 7.64
N LEU A 63 -4.52 7.47 7.04
CA LEU A 63 -3.51 6.43 6.90
C LEU A 63 -3.10 6.33 5.43
N ALA A 64 -1.89 6.78 5.13
CA ALA A 64 -1.25 6.51 3.85
C ALA A 64 -1.06 5.00 3.65
N LEU A 65 -1.66 4.42 2.59
CA LEU A 65 -1.55 2.99 2.28
C LEU A 65 -0.47 2.70 1.23
N SER A 66 -0.39 3.55 0.22
CA SER A 66 0.52 3.36 -0.91
C SER A 66 0.76 4.67 -1.65
N TYR A 67 1.96 4.82 -2.20
CA TYR A 67 2.30 5.95 -3.05
C TYR A 67 3.39 5.56 -4.03
N GLY A 68 3.44 6.24 -5.18
CA GLY A 68 4.44 5.94 -6.19
C GLY A 68 4.10 6.54 -7.54
N LYS A 69 4.30 5.76 -8.60
CA LYS A 69 4.06 6.21 -9.98
C LYS A 69 2.89 5.46 -10.61
N PHE A 70 2.13 6.15 -11.45
CA PHE A 70 1.08 5.53 -12.26
C PHE A 70 1.32 5.70 -13.75
N SER A 71 0.70 4.80 -14.51
CA SER A 71 0.65 4.84 -15.97
C SER A 71 -0.73 4.40 -16.45
N LEU A 72 -1.13 4.92 -17.61
CA LEU A 72 -2.36 4.54 -18.30
C LEU A 72 -2.00 3.88 -19.63
N THR A 73 -2.53 2.70 -19.90
CA THR A 73 -2.36 2.00 -21.19
C THR A 73 -3.61 1.20 -21.49
N ASN A 74 -4.25 1.44 -22.64
CA ASN A 74 -5.46 0.72 -23.06
C ASN A 74 -6.56 0.66 -21.98
N ASN A 75 -6.86 1.80 -21.35
CA ASN A 75 -7.79 1.94 -20.21
C ASN A 75 -7.37 1.21 -18.92
N GLU A 76 -6.22 0.54 -18.88
CA GLU A 76 -5.66 -0.01 -17.64
C GLU A 76 -4.78 1.05 -16.96
N VAL A 77 -5.13 1.40 -15.72
CA VAL A 77 -4.32 2.22 -14.83
C VAL A 77 -3.48 1.27 -13.98
N THR A 78 -2.16 1.34 -14.13
CA THR A 78 -1.20 0.62 -13.28
C THR A 78 -0.59 1.58 -12.28
N LEU A 79 -0.73 1.28 -10.98
CA LEU A 79 -0.06 1.97 -9.87
C LEU A 79 1.13 1.12 -9.41
N ILE A 80 2.32 1.70 -9.34
CA ILE A 80 3.55 1.04 -8.89
C ILE A 80 3.99 1.69 -7.59
N ASP A 81 3.93 0.91 -6.50
CA ASP A 81 4.30 1.39 -5.17
C ASP A 81 5.81 1.67 -5.08
N LYS A 82 6.19 2.81 -4.50
CA LYS A 82 7.57 3.27 -4.41
C LYS A 82 8.41 2.44 -3.43
N ILE A 83 7.80 1.91 -2.38
CA ILE A 83 8.49 1.28 -1.24
C ILE A 83 8.60 -0.23 -1.43
N HIS A 84 7.48 -0.87 -1.77
CA HIS A 84 7.36 -2.32 -1.90
C HIS A 84 7.37 -2.81 -3.34
N ASN A 85 7.26 -1.91 -4.33
CA ASN A 85 7.31 -2.22 -5.77
C ASN A 85 6.24 -3.22 -6.25
N TYR A 86 5.17 -3.42 -5.49
CA TYR A 86 4.00 -4.14 -5.98
C TYR A 86 3.22 -3.27 -6.97
N LYS A 87 2.39 -3.95 -7.77
CA LYS A 87 1.56 -3.30 -8.78
C LYS A 87 0.09 -3.45 -8.43
N MET A 88 -0.63 -2.35 -8.41
CA MET A 88 -2.09 -2.34 -8.40
C MET A 88 -2.60 -2.03 -9.81
N ARG A 89 -3.73 -2.64 -10.17
CA ARG A 89 -4.33 -2.51 -11.50
C ARG A 89 -5.80 -2.15 -11.37
N LEU A 90 -6.17 -1.09 -12.08
CA LEU A 90 -7.52 -0.59 -12.18
C LEU A 90 -7.89 -0.42 -13.67
N VAL A 91 -9.17 -0.49 -13.98
CA VAL A 91 -9.68 -0.21 -15.33
C VAL A 91 -10.49 1.07 -15.28
N LEU A 92 -10.16 2.00 -16.17
CA LEU A 92 -10.91 3.22 -16.42
C LEU A 92 -12.15 2.90 -17.27
N GLU A 93 -13.33 3.08 -16.68
CA GLU A 93 -14.63 2.91 -17.35
C GLU A 93 -15.53 4.08 -16.98
N ASN A 94 -16.02 4.87 -17.94
CA ASN A 94 -16.98 5.96 -17.69
C ASN A 94 -16.58 6.90 -16.54
N LYS A 95 -15.32 7.37 -16.51
CA LYS A 95 -14.75 8.23 -15.45
C LYS A 95 -14.69 7.59 -14.05
N THR A 96 -14.75 6.27 -13.97
CA THR A 96 -14.59 5.51 -12.73
C THR A 96 -13.38 4.58 -12.83
N LEU A 97 -12.76 4.27 -11.70
CA LEU A 97 -11.65 3.33 -11.62
C LEU A 97 -12.12 2.04 -10.96
N LYS A 98 -12.30 0.98 -11.75
CA LYS A 98 -12.69 -0.34 -11.27
C LYS A 98 -11.45 -1.14 -10.89
N VAL A 99 -11.36 -1.58 -9.65
CA VAL A 99 -10.20 -2.33 -9.14
C VAL A 99 -10.20 -3.76 -9.70
N LYS A 100 -9.07 -4.17 -10.27
CA LYS A 100 -8.80 -5.56 -10.71
C LYS A 100 -7.82 -6.27 -9.79
N GLN A 101 -6.84 -5.54 -9.27
CA GLN A 101 -5.81 -6.05 -8.38
C GLN A 101 -5.36 -4.92 -7.44
N ALA A 102 -5.55 -5.08 -6.13
CA ALA A 102 -5.12 -4.13 -5.10
C ALA A 102 -5.16 -4.81 -3.72
N PHE A 103 -5.18 -4.02 -2.64
CA PHE A 103 -5.48 -4.48 -1.28
C PHE A 103 -6.79 -5.29 -1.23
N SER A 104 -6.87 -6.26 -0.31
CA SER A 104 -8.00 -7.20 -0.24
C SER A 104 -9.36 -6.51 -0.16
N PHE A 105 -9.47 -5.45 0.65
CA PHE A 105 -10.71 -4.69 0.82
C PHE A 105 -11.17 -3.91 -0.43
N LEU A 106 -10.25 -3.68 -1.39
CA LEU A 106 -10.53 -2.94 -2.63
C LEU A 106 -10.95 -3.83 -3.80
N ILE A 107 -10.78 -5.15 -3.70
CA ILE A 107 -11.09 -6.04 -4.82
C ILE A 107 -12.57 -5.92 -5.22
N ASN A 108 -12.81 -5.75 -6.53
CA ASN A 108 -14.14 -5.50 -7.12
C ASN A 108 -14.83 -4.19 -6.69
N LYS A 109 -14.13 -3.29 -6.01
CA LYS A 109 -14.64 -1.94 -5.72
C LYS A 109 -14.39 -1.00 -6.90
N ARG A 110 -15.09 0.12 -6.88
CA ARG A 110 -15.03 1.16 -7.91
C ARG A 110 -14.87 2.51 -7.23
N PHE A 111 -13.83 3.24 -7.62
CA PHE A 111 -13.66 4.62 -7.20
C PHE A 111 -14.38 5.55 -8.18
N PHE A 112 -15.03 6.56 -7.65
CA PHE A 112 -15.73 7.58 -8.41
C PHE A 112 -14.91 8.86 -8.39
N LEU A 113 -14.82 9.50 -9.55
CA LEU A 113 -14.21 10.82 -9.67
C LEU A 113 -15.05 11.84 -8.92
N HIS A 114 -14.47 12.45 -7.89
CA HIS A 114 -15.17 13.41 -7.03
C HIS A 114 -14.86 14.84 -7.46
N ASP A 115 -13.62 15.13 -7.88
CA ASP A 115 -13.25 16.43 -8.44
C ASP A 115 -12.23 16.30 -9.58
N ASN A 116 -12.42 17.13 -10.61
CA ASN A 116 -11.52 17.34 -11.75
C ASN A 116 -10.51 18.46 -11.50
N SER A 117 -10.58 19.14 -10.35
CA SER A 117 -9.65 20.20 -10.02
C SER A 117 -8.21 19.72 -10.20
N ILE A 118 -7.41 20.60 -10.78
CA ILE A 118 -6.01 20.34 -11.08
C ILE A 118 -5.31 20.20 -9.74
N ILE A 119 -5.08 18.96 -9.30
CA ILE A 119 -4.24 18.68 -8.15
C ILE A 119 -2.79 18.77 -8.64
N ASP A 120 -2.28 20.00 -8.74
CA ASP A 120 -0.85 20.24 -8.68
C ASP A 120 -0.35 19.72 -7.31
N GLU A 121 0.92 19.31 -7.18
CA GLU A 121 1.45 18.73 -5.92
C GLU A 121 1.19 19.66 -4.72
N THR A 122 0.05 19.52 -4.05
CA THR A 122 -0.23 20.21 -2.80
C THR A 122 0.32 19.32 -1.68
N GLU A 123 1.41 19.80 -1.08
CA GLU A 123 2.07 19.31 0.12
C GLU A 123 1.94 17.80 0.35
N PHE A 124 2.49 17.02 -0.59
CA PHE A 124 2.72 15.60 -0.37
C PHE A 124 3.64 15.45 0.84
N ILE A 125 3.08 15.10 1.99
CA ILE A 125 3.86 14.58 3.10
C ILE A 125 4.24 13.15 2.71
N SER A 126 5.27 13.02 1.88
CA SER A 126 6.00 11.76 1.78
C SER A 126 6.29 11.35 3.20
N PRO A 127 5.87 10.16 3.64
CA PRO A 127 6.46 9.65 4.86
C PRO A 127 7.97 9.66 4.62
N ASN A 128 8.73 10.33 5.50
CA ASN A 128 10.19 10.46 5.40
C ASN A 128 10.81 9.11 5.80
N ILE A 129 10.56 8.10 4.98
CA ILE A 129 11.00 6.74 5.20
C ILE A 129 12.31 6.58 4.47
N ASN A 130 13.40 6.58 5.24
CA ASN A 130 14.67 6.15 4.71
C ASN A 130 14.68 4.61 4.61
N ALA A 131 14.25 4.09 3.45
CA ALA A 131 14.22 2.65 3.18
C ALA A 131 15.60 1.99 3.40
N PHE A 132 16.69 2.71 3.18
CA PHE A 132 18.06 2.22 3.42
C PHE A 132 18.38 2.10 4.92
N MET A 133 17.94 3.06 5.76
CA MET A 133 18.09 2.96 7.21
C MET A 133 17.29 1.78 7.78
N LEU A 134 16.05 1.59 7.34
CA LEU A 134 15.24 0.42 7.70
C LEU A 134 15.94 -0.88 7.27
N GLN A 135 16.49 -0.96 6.05
CA GLN A 135 17.29 -2.11 5.61
C GLN A 135 18.53 -2.37 6.49
N LYS A 136 19.20 -1.31 6.98
CA LYS A 136 20.37 -1.43 7.86
C LYS A 136 19.99 -1.96 9.25
N GLU A 137 18.95 -1.42 9.88
CA GLU A 137 18.42 -1.92 11.17
C GLU A 137 17.97 -3.38 11.08
N ARG A 138 17.42 -3.80 9.94
CA ARG A 138 17.02 -5.19 9.71
C ARG A 138 18.21 -6.15 9.63
N LYS A 139 19.28 -5.75 8.94
CA LYS A 139 20.50 -6.56 8.86
C LYS A 139 21.13 -6.77 10.22
N SER A 140 21.12 -5.77 11.10
CA SER A 140 21.66 -5.91 12.46
C SER A 140 20.83 -6.84 13.35
N TYR A 141 19.50 -6.88 13.18
CA TYR A 141 18.64 -7.79 13.96
C TYR A 141 18.94 -9.27 13.71
N ASN A 142 19.21 -9.65 12.45
CA ASN A 142 19.57 -11.02 12.09
C ASN A 142 20.90 -11.46 12.73
N ILE A 143 21.82 -10.52 12.99
CA ILE A 143 23.13 -10.80 13.60
C ILE A 143 22.99 -11.03 15.12
N SER A 144 22.05 -10.36 15.79
CA SER A 144 21.91 -10.41 17.25
C SER A 144 21.09 -11.60 17.77
N HIS A 145 20.27 -12.23 16.93
CA HIS A 145 19.36 -13.32 17.33
C HIS A 145 19.74 -14.66 16.69
N ASN A 146 20.92 -15.19 17.04
CA ASN A 146 21.44 -16.46 16.51
C ASN A 146 20.69 -17.71 17.01
N LYS A 147 19.80 -17.58 18.00
CA LYS A 147 18.93 -18.68 18.48
C LYS A 147 17.53 -18.53 17.92
N LEU A 148 16.92 -19.67 17.57
CA LEU A 148 15.57 -19.71 17.01
C LEU A 148 14.53 -19.38 18.09
N ILE A 149 13.73 -18.34 17.87
CA ILE A 149 12.72 -17.85 18.81
C ILE A 149 11.37 -18.51 18.51
N PRO A 150 10.64 -19.08 19.49
CA PRO A 150 9.31 -19.63 19.23
C PRO A 150 8.34 -18.59 18.66
N LEU A 151 7.58 -18.98 17.64
CA LEU A 151 6.49 -18.18 17.08
C LEU A 151 5.18 -18.60 17.77
N CYS A 152 4.46 -17.65 18.37
CA CYS A 152 3.14 -17.92 18.93
C CYS A 152 2.09 -17.78 17.81
N LEU A 153 1.25 -18.79 17.63
CA LEU A 153 0.10 -18.68 16.72
C LEU A 153 -1.04 -17.98 17.48
N GLY A 154 -1.69 -17.02 16.84
CA GLY A 154 -2.72 -16.20 17.47
C GLY A 154 -2.72 -14.78 16.93
N VAL A 155 -3.15 -13.84 17.75
CA VAL A 155 -3.34 -12.44 17.38
C VAL A 155 -2.24 -11.59 17.99
N TYR A 156 -1.64 -10.74 17.16
CA TYR A 156 -0.70 -9.70 17.57
C TYR A 156 -1.28 -8.32 17.26
N GLU A 157 -1.13 -7.36 18.17
CA GLU A 157 -1.67 -6.00 18.03
C GLU A 157 -0.67 -4.94 18.49
N ASP A 158 -0.72 -3.74 17.93
CA ASP A 158 0.16 -2.63 18.30
C ASP A 158 -0.53 -1.54 19.15
N GLY A 159 -1.83 -1.69 19.41
CA GLY A 159 -2.66 -0.71 20.13
C GLY A 159 -3.01 0.55 19.32
N GLN A 160 -2.52 0.68 18.08
CA GLN A 160 -2.78 1.80 17.16
C GLN A 160 -3.73 1.40 16.01
N GLY A 161 -4.28 0.19 16.07
CA GLY A 161 -5.27 -0.32 15.13
C GLY A 161 -4.75 -1.48 14.28
N TYR A 162 -3.44 -1.73 14.21
CA TYR A 162 -2.95 -2.89 13.47
C TYR A 162 -3.20 -4.18 14.26
N LYS A 163 -3.74 -5.16 13.55
CA LYS A 163 -3.99 -6.51 14.06
C LYS A 163 -3.51 -7.54 13.05
N LEU A 164 -2.56 -8.36 13.46
CA LEU A 164 -2.02 -9.46 12.66
C LEU A 164 -2.41 -10.79 13.30
N SER A 165 -3.24 -11.55 12.59
CA SER A 165 -3.58 -12.92 12.96
C SER A 165 -2.66 -13.90 12.24
N ILE A 166 -1.87 -14.67 12.98
CA ILE A 166 -1.05 -15.78 12.49
C ILE A 166 -1.73 -17.09 12.86
N GLN A 167 -2.31 -17.77 11.88
CA GLN A 167 -3.15 -18.95 12.11
C GLN A 167 -2.42 -20.25 11.79
N GLN A 168 -2.97 -21.34 12.32
CA GLN A 168 -2.65 -22.69 11.84
C GLN A 168 -2.93 -22.82 10.32
N ASN A 169 -2.33 -23.80 9.66
CA ASN A 169 -2.39 -23.99 8.19
C ASN A 169 -1.77 -22.86 7.35
N ASN A 170 -0.78 -22.17 7.93
CA ASN A 170 0.03 -21.15 7.30
C ASN A 170 -0.79 -19.97 6.75
N LYS A 171 -1.95 -19.65 7.34
CA LYS A 171 -2.78 -18.51 6.92
C LYS A 171 -2.49 -17.29 7.79
N TYR A 172 -2.48 -16.11 7.20
CA TYR A 172 -2.44 -14.85 7.95
C TYR A 172 -3.53 -13.89 7.48
N LYS A 173 -3.87 -12.95 8.37
CA LYS A 173 -4.73 -11.81 8.09
C LYS A 173 -4.17 -10.58 8.81
N LEU A 174 -3.91 -9.52 8.05
CA LEU A 174 -3.49 -8.22 8.57
C LEU A 174 -4.63 -7.22 8.37
N GLU A 175 -5.01 -6.59 9.46
CA GLU A 175 -6.09 -5.61 9.54
C GLU A 175 -5.54 -4.29 10.08
N PHE A 176 -6.10 -3.19 9.62
CA PHE A 176 -6.02 -1.89 10.29
C PHE A 176 -7.44 -1.51 10.72
N LYS A 177 -7.65 -1.37 12.03
CA LYS A 177 -8.98 -1.33 12.64
C LYS A 177 -9.77 -2.56 12.17
N ASN A 178 -10.86 -2.38 11.42
CA ASN A 178 -11.67 -3.47 10.88
C ASN A 178 -11.42 -3.77 9.39
N ILE A 179 -10.48 -3.06 8.76
CA ILE A 179 -10.25 -3.11 7.32
C ILE A 179 -9.12 -4.10 7.02
N VAL A 180 -9.41 -5.09 6.17
CA VAL A 180 -8.43 -6.11 5.77
C VAL A 180 -7.48 -5.55 4.72
N LEU A 181 -6.29 -5.16 5.17
CA LEU A 181 -5.25 -4.63 4.28
C LEU A 181 -4.58 -5.75 3.48
N SER A 182 -4.19 -6.84 4.14
CA SER A 182 -3.41 -7.91 3.52
C SER A 182 -3.78 -9.28 4.09
N GLU A 183 -3.88 -10.28 3.23
CA GLU A 183 -4.12 -11.66 3.65
C GLU A 183 -3.50 -12.66 2.68
N GLY A 184 -3.24 -13.87 3.18
CA GLY A 184 -2.65 -14.92 2.36
C GLY A 184 -1.95 -15.97 3.20
N LYS A 185 -0.73 -16.33 2.76
CA LYS A 185 0.06 -17.39 3.38
C LYS A 185 1.29 -16.85 4.07
N TRP A 186 1.62 -17.37 5.24
CA TRP A 186 2.89 -17.07 5.90
C TRP A 186 3.85 -18.25 5.81
N CYS A 187 5.14 -17.95 5.73
CA CYS A 187 6.21 -18.91 5.92
C CYS A 187 7.31 -18.31 6.78
N ARG A 188 8.06 -19.19 7.44
CA ARG A 188 9.10 -18.80 8.38
C ARG A 188 10.46 -19.19 7.82
N ASN A 189 11.40 -18.27 7.88
CA ASN A 189 12.82 -18.53 7.65
C ASN A 189 13.61 -18.01 8.85
N THR A 190 14.15 -18.90 9.68
CA THR A 190 14.83 -18.54 10.94
C THR A 190 13.96 -17.69 11.88
N ASN A 191 14.36 -16.46 12.23
CA ASN A 191 13.58 -15.51 13.03
C ASN A 191 12.87 -14.47 12.16
N GLU A 192 12.71 -14.73 10.87
CA GLU A 192 11.95 -13.90 9.96
C GLU A 192 10.68 -14.62 9.52
N LEU A 193 9.58 -13.88 9.51
CA LEU A 193 8.28 -14.29 9.04
C LEU A 193 7.99 -13.56 7.73
N GLU A 194 7.77 -14.31 6.67
CA GLU A 194 7.36 -13.81 5.35
C GLU A 194 5.84 -13.99 5.22
N LEU A 195 5.15 -12.90 4.90
CA LEU A 195 3.71 -12.84 4.63
C LEU A 195 3.49 -12.65 3.14
N LYS A 196 3.03 -13.70 2.45
CA LYS A 196 2.75 -13.72 1.00
C LYS A 196 1.31 -13.31 0.74
N ASP A 197 1.14 -12.08 0.26
CA ASP A 197 -0.17 -11.52 -0.03
C ASP A 197 -0.74 -12.10 -1.33
N ILE A 198 -1.99 -12.54 -1.28
CA ILE A 198 -2.64 -13.19 -2.41
C ILE A 198 -3.07 -12.21 -3.52
N ASN A 199 -3.38 -10.97 -3.18
CA ASN A 199 -3.95 -9.98 -4.08
C ASN A 199 -2.88 -9.05 -4.67
N LEU A 200 -2.00 -8.51 -3.84
CA LEU A 200 -0.87 -7.66 -4.23
C LEU A 200 0.26 -8.45 -4.89
N ARG A 201 0.31 -9.78 -4.69
CA ARG A 201 1.36 -10.67 -5.22
C ARG A 201 2.77 -10.22 -4.80
N CYS A 202 2.89 -9.71 -3.59
CA CYS A 202 4.15 -9.33 -2.97
C CYS A 202 4.29 -10.02 -1.61
N SER A 203 5.42 -9.79 -0.96
CA SER A 203 5.67 -10.31 0.37
C SER A 203 6.05 -9.20 1.33
N PHE A 204 5.46 -9.26 2.51
CA PHE A 204 5.80 -8.42 3.65
C PHE A 204 6.56 -9.26 4.66
N TYR A 205 7.37 -8.61 5.49
CA TYR A 205 8.26 -9.32 6.38
C TYR A 205 8.14 -8.79 7.80
N LEU A 206 8.28 -9.69 8.77
CA LEU A 206 8.32 -9.37 10.19
C LEU A 206 9.48 -10.14 10.83
N LEU A 207 10.03 -9.56 11.89
CA LEU A 207 11.05 -10.21 12.71
C LEU A 207 10.38 -10.76 13.97
N ILE A 208 10.65 -12.02 14.27
CA ILE A 208 10.15 -12.70 15.45
C ILE A 208 11.02 -12.32 16.64
N ASN A 209 10.42 -11.65 17.61
CA ASN A 209 10.99 -11.40 18.92
C ASN A 209 10.07 -12.04 19.98
N ASN A 210 10.56 -12.36 21.17
CA ASN A 210 9.78 -13.06 22.19
C ASN A 210 8.39 -12.40 22.42
N LYS A 211 7.31 -13.11 22.07
CA LYS A 211 5.91 -12.62 22.09
C LYS A 211 5.63 -11.34 21.29
N LYS A 212 6.49 -10.99 20.33
CA LYS A 212 6.42 -9.74 19.57
C LYS A 212 6.83 -9.95 18.11
N LEU A 213 6.15 -9.30 17.18
CA LEU A 213 6.53 -9.24 15.78
C LEU A 213 6.92 -7.80 15.44
N VAL A 214 8.15 -7.60 14.96
CA VAL A 214 8.65 -6.29 14.54
C VAL A 214 8.46 -6.17 13.03
N SER A 215 7.65 -5.21 12.61
CA SER A 215 7.33 -4.99 11.19
C SER A 215 8.55 -4.55 10.38
N LYS A 216 8.65 -5.06 9.16
CA LYS A 216 9.61 -4.58 8.14
C LYS A 216 8.88 -3.79 7.04
N LEU A 217 8.06 -2.82 7.44
CA LEU A 217 7.12 -2.07 6.59
C LEU A 217 5.98 -2.98 6.14
N LEU A 218 5.06 -3.27 7.05
CA LEU A 218 3.74 -3.76 6.68
C LEU A 218 3.02 -2.74 5.79
N PRO A 219 2.03 -3.15 4.98
CA PRO A 219 1.28 -2.21 4.16
C PRO A 219 0.58 -1.16 5.04
N GLY A 220 0.70 0.11 4.65
CA GLY A 220 0.25 1.27 5.44
C GLY A 220 1.12 1.60 6.66
N GLU A 221 2.10 0.76 6.99
CA GLU A 221 3.04 1.03 8.06
C GLU A 221 4.33 1.60 7.49
N TYR A 222 4.57 2.86 7.87
CA TYR A 222 5.71 3.66 7.42
C TYR A 222 6.61 4.11 8.57
N LYS A 223 6.29 3.67 9.79
CA LYS A 223 7.06 3.85 11.01
C LYS A 223 7.15 2.48 11.67
N SER A 224 8.37 1.96 11.82
CA SER A 224 8.62 0.63 12.40
C SER A 224 7.76 0.38 13.63
N CYS A 225 6.79 -0.52 13.52
CA CYS A 225 5.86 -0.88 14.57
C CYS A 225 6.19 -2.25 15.15
N SER A 226 5.61 -2.50 16.31
CA SER A 226 5.82 -3.71 17.08
C SER A 226 4.47 -4.25 17.50
N LEU A 227 4.11 -5.41 16.96
CA LEU A 227 2.86 -6.09 17.28
C LEU A 227 3.12 -7.04 18.44
N ILE A 228 2.36 -6.92 19.51
CA ILE A 228 2.51 -7.71 20.75
C ILE A 228 1.44 -8.80 20.76
N TYR A 229 1.85 -10.01 21.11
CA TYR A 229 0.95 -11.15 21.24
C TYR A 229 -0.03 -10.93 22.40
N LYS A 230 -1.34 -11.12 22.14
CA LYS A 230 -2.39 -11.05 23.15
C LYS A 230 -2.61 -12.38 23.88
#